data_AF-A0AAD6R490-F1
#
_entry.id   AF-A0AAD6R490-F1
#
_cell.length_a   1.000
_cell.length_b   1.000
_cell.length_c   1.000
_cell.angle_alpha   90.00
_cell.angle_beta   90.00
_cell.angle_gamma   90.00
#
_symmetry.space_group_name_H-M   'P 1'
#
loop_
_entity.id
_entity.type
_entity.pdbx_description
1 polymer ?
#
loop_
_entity_poly.entity_id
_entity_poly.type
_entity_poly.pdbx_seq_one_letter_code
_entity_poly.pdbx_strand_id
1 'polypeptide(L)'
;MLMMMSLYSTKLPHQLNQARTFIAARIKWVCDPYLDTAVSKEKDLKQVISMKNQLISSPSKSLPLSSLSLLKPYFNLSTTALNFFHKYSTVFSQFQPSPSLPFHIKLSPQAISLHKEEQLILKSQPLRDDTMKRLAKLLMLSGAKRLPLHIVDRFKYDLGLPHDYITALLSDYPEYFNVCEDKDCLTNKDTFFLELVSWKDELAVSEMEKRVSLEDLRNVKRGERIGFPLNFPNGFDLKKKVRDWVFEWQGLPYISPYENAFHLNPNGDQAEKWTVTVLHELLWLLVSKKTEKENVLQLGDYLGFGNRFNKALVHHPGIFYVSNKIRTQTVVLREAYRKGFLVHKHLLMGMRFRYIRLMSKAKKKRRKSVGGVSHSQLQRQVSSTKKGIERKVKYKSREEEEERSNESSESEFEDVESSDSSLEDANNEGTMKMKM
;
A
#
# COMPACT_ATOMS: atom_id res chain seq x y z
N MET A 1 -40.41 -64.99 -31.10
CA MET A 1 -40.50 -65.10 -29.63
C MET A 1 -39.18 -64.59 -29.06
N LEU A 2 -39.11 -63.28 -28.75
CA LEU A 2 -38.90 -62.74 -27.38
C LEU A 2 -37.68 -63.33 -26.65
N MET A 3 -36.78 -62.62 -25.99
CA MET A 3 -36.42 -61.21 -25.80
C MET A 3 -35.20 -61.27 -24.86
N MET A 4 -34.33 -60.26 -24.90
CA MET A 4 -33.54 -59.72 -23.77
C MET A 4 -32.05 -59.54 -24.09
N MET A 5 -31.74 -58.32 -24.53
CA MET A 5 -30.46 -57.67 -24.27
C MET A 5 -30.23 -57.60 -22.75
N SER A 6 -29.03 -57.93 -22.30
CA SER A 6 -28.55 -57.54 -20.97
C SER A 6 -27.12 -57.03 -21.08
N LEU A 7 -27.01 -55.70 -20.96
CA LEU A 7 -25.78 -54.93 -20.83
C LEU A 7 -25.20 -55.20 -19.43
N TYR A 8 -24.06 -55.88 -19.34
CA TYR A 8 -23.28 -55.86 -18.10
C TYR A 8 -22.20 -54.79 -18.19
N SER A 9 -22.59 -53.65 -17.61
CA SER A 9 -21.78 -52.48 -17.35
C SER A 9 -20.54 -52.81 -16.52
N THR A 10 -19.44 -52.20 -16.95
CA THR A 10 -18.10 -52.20 -16.39
C THR A 10 -18.07 -51.78 -14.91
N LYS A 11 -17.53 -52.62 -14.04
CA LYS A 11 -17.08 -52.19 -12.70
C LYS A 11 -15.73 -51.48 -12.83
N LEU A 12 -15.76 -50.16 -12.93
CA LEU A 12 -14.58 -49.32 -12.71
C LEU A 12 -14.34 -49.16 -11.20
N PRO A 13 -13.07 -49.21 -10.73
CA PRO A 13 -12.73 -49.05 -9.33
C PRO A 13 -12.66 -47.57 -8.94
N HIS A 14 -12.77 -47.35 -7.63
CA HIS A 14 -12.47 -46.12 -6.90
C HIS A 14 -13.53 -45.01 -6.97
N GLN A 15 -14.34 -44.99 -5.91
CA GLN A 15 -14.88 -43.76 -5.36
C GLN A 15 -13.74 -42.74 -5.23
N LEU A 16 -13.70 -41.78 -6.14
CA LEU A 16 -13.04 -40.51 -5.90
C LEU A 16 -13.70 -39.91 -4.67
N ASN A 17 -13.06 -40.05 -3.50
CA ASN A 17 -13.27 -39.13 -2.41
C ASN A 17 -13.08 -37.73 -3.00
N GLN A 18 -14.17 -37.03 -3.26
CA GLN A 18 -14.11 -35.60 -3.51
C GLN A 18 -13.68 -34.95 -2.20
N ALA A 19 -12.37 -34.96 -1.96
CA ALA A 19 -11.75 -34.05 -1.03
C ALA A 19 -12.14 -32.66 -1.52
N ARG A 20 -13.01 -31.99 -0.79
CA ARG A 20 -13.30 -30.58 -1.03
C ARG A 20 -11.99 -29.83 -0.85
N THR A 21 -11.32 -29.51 -1.96
CA THR A 21 -10.21 -28.56 -1.98
C THR A 21 -10.70 -27.26 -1.36
N PHE A 22 -9.87 -26.65 -0.52
CA PHE A 22 -10.17 -25.43 0.24
C PHE A 22 -10.60 -24.23 -0.61
N ILE A 23 -10.44 -24.34 -1.93
CA ILE A 23 -11.00 -23.45 -2.96
C ILE A 23 -12.50 -23.13 -2.76
N ALA A 24 -13.24 -23.93 -1.97
CA ALA A 24 -14.65 -23.67 -1.62
C ALA A 24 -14.89 -23.19 -0.17
N ALA A 25 -13.87 -23.12 0.69
CA ALA A 25 -14.01 -22.75 2.10
C ALA A 25 -14.09 -21.23 2.26
N ARG A 26 -15.28 -20.73 2.64
CA ARG A 26 -15.46 -19.31 2.96
C ARG A 26 -14.90 -19.00 4.35
N ILE A 27 -13.75 -18.34 4.41
CA ILE A 27 -13.28 -17.74 5.66
C ILE A 27 -14.04 -16.43 5.90
N LYS A 28 -14.47 -16.23 7.14
CA LYS A 28 -15.11 -14.97 7.55
C LYS A 28 -14.08 -13.84 7.47
N TRP A 29 -14.37 -12.81 6.68
CA TRP A 29 -13.60 -11.58 6.74
C TRP A 29 -13.83 -10.90 8.09
N VAL A 30 -12.75 -10.47 8.74
CA VAL A 30 -12.80 -9.75 10.03
C VAL A 30 -12.04 -8.44 9.89
N CYS A 31 -12.68 -7.38 10.39
CA CYS A 31 -12.15 -6.03 10.40
C CYS A 31 -10.86 -5.96 11.22
N ASP A 32 -9.87 -5.24 10.70
CA ASP A 32 -8.63 -4.93 11.41
C ASP A 32 -8.55 -3.41 11.61
N PRO A 33 -8.82 -2.91 12.84
CA PRO A 33 -8.84 -1.48 13.12
C PRO A 33 -7.50 -0.79 12.86
N TYR A 34 -6.39 -1.49 13.07
CA TYR A 34 -5.05 -0.92 12.89
C TYR A 34 -4.73 -0.72 11.42
N LEU A 35 -5.00 -1.72 10.58
CA LEU A 35 -4.80 -1.62 9.13
C LEU A 35 -5.78 -0.63 8.50
N ASP A 36 -7.03 -0.63 8.94
CA ASP A 36 -8.02 0.37 8.51
C ASP A 36 -7.59 1.80 8.85
N THR A 37 -6.98 2.00 10.02
CA THR A 37 -6.43 3.29 10.42
C THR A 37 -5.25 3.69 9.54
N ALA A 38 -4.35 2.74 9.22
CA ALA A 38 -3.22 2.97 8.32
C ALA A 38 -3.68 3.40 6.91
N VAL A 39 -4.73 2.77 6.38
CA VAL A 39 -5.34 3.16 5.09
C VAL A 39 -6.04 4.53 5.21
N SER A 40 -6.79 4.75 6.29
CA SER A 40 -7.55 6.00 6.50
C SER A 40 -6.66 7.24 6.65
N LYS A 41 -5.45 7.09 7.21
CA LYS A 41 -4.47 8.19 7.36
C LYS A 41 -4.05 8.79 6.03
N GLU A 42 -4.04 8.01 4.95
CA GLU A 42 -3.64 8.43 3.60
C GLU A 42 -4.81 8.95 2.75
N LYS A 43 -5.97 9.22 3.37
CA LYS A 43 -7.12 9.79 2.67
C LYS A 43 -6.74 11.08 1.93
N ASP A 44 -7.09 11.12 0.65
CA ASP A 44 -6.82 12.21 -0.29
C ASP A 44 -5.32 12.47 -0.60
N LEU A 45 -4.38 11.68 -0.08
CA LEU A 45 -2.95 11.93 -0.24
C LEU A 45 -2.50 11.80 -1.70
N LYS A 46 -2.93 10.72 -2.38
CA LYS A 46 -2.64 10.47 -3.81
C LYS A 46 -3.13 11.65 -4.66
N GLN A 47 -4.32 12.17 -4.37
CA GLN A 47 -4.91 13.33 -5.05
C GLN A 47 -4.11 14.62 -4.81
N VAL A 48 -3.70 14.89 -3.57
CA VAL A 48 -2.86 16.05 -3.24
C VAL A 48 -1.53 15.99 -3.97
N ILE A 49 -0.85 14.84 -3.97
CA ILE A 49 0.44 14.66 -4.65
C ILE A 49 0.29 14.80 -6.16
N SER A 50 -0.76 14.24 -6.74
CA SER A 50 -1.01 14.35 -8.19
C SER A 50 -1.25 15.81 -8.61
N MET A 51 -2.07 16.54 -7.85
CA MET A 51 -2.29 17.98 -8.07
C MET A 51 -1.01 18.81 -7.88
N LYS A 52 -0.21 18.49 -6.86
CA LYS A 52 1.11 19.10 -6.65
C LYS A 52 1.98 18.94 -7.89
N ASN A 53 2.09 17.72 -8.42
CA ASN A 53 2.92 17.44 -9.60
C ASN A 53 2.44 18.21 -10.84
N GLN A 54 1.13 18.32 -11.04
CA GLN A 54 0.56 19.15 -12.13
C GLN A 54 0.89 20.64 -12.00
N LEU A 55 0.73 21.20 -10.80
CA LEU A 55 1.05 22.62 -10.54
C LEU A 55 2.52 22.93 -10.77
N ILE A 56 3.41 21.99 -10.45
CA ILE A 56 4.86 22.16 -10.61
C ILE A 56 5.29 22.00 -12.06
N SER A 57 4.65 21.09 -12.79
CA SER A 57 4.90 20.88 -14.22
C SER A 57 4.37 22.04 -15.08
N SER A 58 3.44 22.84 -14.54
CA SER A 58 2.90 24.01 -15.23
C SER A 58 3.96 25.13 -15.31
N PRO A 59 4.19 25.75 -16.49
CA PRO A 59 5.20 26.81 -16.67
C PRO A 59 5.04 27.99 -15.69
N SER A 60 3.80 28.37 -15.42
CA SER A 60 3.40 29.46 -14.51
C SER A 60 3.47 29.10 -13.02
N LYS A 61 3.81 27.84 -12.68
CA LYS A 61 3.79 27.27 -11.31
C LYS A 61 2.48 27.51 -10.55
N SER A 62 1.42 27.78 -11.31
CA SER A 62 0.09 28.16 -10.83
C SER A 62 -0.94 27.88 -11.91
N LEU A 63 -2.16 27.52 -11.50
CA LEU A 63 -3.26 27.21 -12.42
C LEU A 63 -4.54 27.94 -12.01
N PRO A 64 -5.35 28.41 -12.98
CA PRO A 64 -6.66 28.97 -12.68
C PRO A 64 -7.62 27.90 -12.17
N LEU A 65 -8.54 28.28 -11.29
CA LEU A 65 -9.51 27.37 -10.68
C LEU A 65 -10.44 26.69 -11.70
N SER A 66 -10.72 27.36 -12.82
CA SER A 66 -11.50 26.82 -13.94
C SER A 66 -10.83 25.59 -14.54
N SER A 67 -9.54 25.67 -14.88
CA SER A 67 -8.77 24.54 -15.40
C SER A 67 -8.68 23.39 -14.39
N LEU A 68 -8.50 23.69 -13.11
CA LEU A 68 -8.46 22.67 -12.05
C LEU A 68 -9.82 21.97 -11.85
N SER A 69 -10.93 22.64 -12.15
CA SER A 69 -12.26 22.04 -12.10
C SER A 69 -12.47 21.02 -13.22
N LEU A 70 -11.90 21.26 -14.41
CA LEU A 70 -11.88 20.30 -15.52
C LEU A 70 -11.03 19.05 -15.22
N LEU A 71 -10.05 19.19 -14.33
CA LEU A 71 -9.16 18.11 -13.91
C LEU A 71 -9.75 17.20 -12.82
N LYS A 72 -10.94 17.51 -12.31
CA LYS A 72 -11.66 16.73 -11.29
C LYS A 72 -11.78 15.21 -11.61
N PRO A 73 -12.20 14.78 -12.82
CA PRO A 73 -12.31 13.36 -13.14
C PRO A 73 -10.95 12.66 -13.16
N TYR A 74 -9.91 13.30 -13.71
CA TYR A 74 -8.57 12.72 -13.80
C TYR A 74 -7.93 12.46 -12.42
N PHE A 75 -8.29 13.27 -11.42
CA PHE A 75 -7.76 13.13 -10.06
C PHE A 75 -8.73 12.48 -9.07
N ASN A 76 -9.87 11.95 -9.53
CA ASN A 76 -10.87 11.28 -8.68
C ASN A 76 -11.20 12.10 -7.40
N LEU A 77 -11.40 13.41 -7.55
CA LEU A 77 -11.64 14.28 -6.39
C LEU A 77 -13.02 14.02 -5.78
N SER A 78 -13.05 13.83 -4.47
CA SER A 78 -14.26 13.55 -3.70
C SER A 78 -15.21 14.74 -3.55
N THR A 79 -14.73 15.96 -3.81
CA THR A 79 -15.46 17.24 -3.66
C THR A 79 -15.17 18.16 -4.85
N THR A 80 -15.87 19.30 -4.94
CA THR A 80 -15.50 20.38 -5.85
C THR A 80 -14.04 20.79 -5.63
N ALA A 81 -13.34 21.14 -6.71
CA ALA A 81 -11.94 21.55 -6.67
C ALA A 81 -11.74 22.67 -5.63
N LEU A 82 -12.59 23.70 -5.62
CA LEU A 82 -12.55 24.78 -4.63
C LEU A 82 -12.61 24.28 -3.17
N ASN A 83 -13.58 23.40 -2.84
CA ASN A 83 -13.71 22.83 -1.50
C ASN A 83 -12.50 21.98 -1.11
N PHE A 84 -11.90 21.29 -2.07
CA PHE A 84 -10.68 20.51 -1.87
C PHE A 84 -9.50 21.41 -1.49
N PHE A 85 -9.31 22.53 -2.20
CA PHE A 85 -8.26 23.49 -1.90
C PHE A 85 -8.47 24.20 -0.56
N HIS A 86 -9.72 24.58 -0.23
CA HIS A 86 -10.04 25.13 1.09
C HIS A 86 -9.85 24.13 2.23
N LYS A 87 -10.05 22.83 1.97
CA LYS A 87 -9.78 21.76 2.94
C LYS A 87 -8.28 21.60 3.21
N TYR A 88 -7.45 21.79 2.18
CA TYR A 88 -5.99 21.62 2.23
C TYR A 88 -5.23 22.94 2.03
N SER A 89 -5.70 24.02 2.67
CA SER A 89 -5.14 25.37 2.56
C SER A 89 -3.71 25.54 3.09
N THR A 90 -3.18 24.53 3.81
CA THR A 90 -1.77 24.48 4.21
C THR A 90 -0.85 23.98 3.10
N VAL A 91 -1.39 23.24 2.14
CA VAL A 91 -0.64 22.73 0.97
C VAL A 91 -0.81 23.68 -0.21
N PHE A 92 -2.03 24.18 -0.42
CA PHE A 92 -2.37 25.05 -1.55
C PHE A 92 -2.72 26.45 -1.05
N SER A 93 -2.25 27.47 -1.75
CA SER A 93 -2.62 28.87 -1.54
C SER A 93 -3.35 29.41 -2.76
N GLN A 94 -4.48 30.06 -2.50
CA GLN A 94 -5.24 30.79 -3.51
C GLN A 94 -4.69 32.21 -3.60
N PHE A 95 -4.51 32.71 -4.83
CA PHE A 95 -4.15 34.09 -5.09
C PHE A 95 -4.90 34.59 -6.30
N GLN A 96 -5.09 35.91 -6.37
CA GLN A 96 -5.68 36.56 -7.54
C GLN A 96 -4.61 37.48 -8.12
N PRO A 97 -4.12 37.24 -9.35
CA PRO A 97 -3.06 38.06 -9.94
C PRO A 97 -3.47 39.52 -10.15
N SER A 98 -4.74 39.74 -10.51
CA SER A 98 -5.35 41.06 -10.71
C SER A 98 -6.85 40.96 -10.42
N PRO A 99 -7.53 42.02 -9.92
CA PRO A 99 -8.97 42.01 -9.65
C PRO A 99 -9.84 41.56 -10.84
N SER A 100 -9.36 41.74 -12.08
CA SER A 100 -10.03 41.33 -13.32
C SER A 100 -9.74 39.89 -13.77
N LEU A 101 -8.76 39.22 -13.15
CA LEU A 101 -8.34 37.87 -13.50
C LEU A 101 -8.94 36.83 -12.54
N PRO A 102 -9.15 35.58 -13.01
CA PRO A 102 -9.69 34.52 -12.17
C PRO A 102 -8.75 34.17 -11.02
N PHE A 103 -9.28 33.48 -10.00
CA PHE A 103 -8.45 32.96 -8.92
C PHE A 103 -7.51 31.86 -9.44
N HIS A 104 -6.24 32.00 -9.08
CA HIS A 104 -5.20 31.02 -9.33
C HIS A 104 -4.86 30.29 -8.03
N ILE A 105 -4.41 29.05 -8.20
CA ILE A 105 -3.91 28.22 -7.11
C ILE A 105 -2.44 27.96 -7.35
N LYS A 106 -1.65 28.14 -6.29
CA LYS A 106 -0.22 27.81 -6.24
C LYS A 106 0.06 26.97 -5.00
N LEU A 107 1.20 26.32 -4.97
CA LEU A 107 1.67 25.62 -3.77
C LEU A 107 2.09 26.61 -2.68
N SER A 108 1.84 26.25 -1.43
CA SER A 108 2.34 27.01 -0.29
C SER A 108 3.86 26.91 -0.19
N PRO A 109 4.56 27.89 0.43
CA PRO A 109 6.00 27.82 0.62
C PRO A 109 6.44 26.55 1.36
N GLN A 110 5.64 26.08 2.33
CA GLN A 110 5.89 24.84 3.06
C GLN A 110 5.80 23.61 2.14
N ALA A 111 4.80 23.56 1.26
CA ALA A 111 4.66 22.47 0.30
C ALA A 111 5.79 22.46 -0.75
N ILE A 112 6.26 23.64 -1.16
CA ILE A 112 7.40 23.81 -2.07
C ILE A 112 8.68 23.30 -1.39
N SER A 113 8.94 23.66 -0.13
CA SER A 113 10.10 23.14 0.61
C SER A 113 10.08 21.61 0.70
N LEU A 114 8.94 21.03 1.10
CA LEU A 114 8.78 19.58 1.17
C LEU A 114 9.02 18.90 -0.19
N HIS A 115 8.58 19.54 -1.28
CA HIS A 115 8.80 19.01 -2.61
C HIS A 115 10.27 19.06 -3.03
N LYS A 116 11.01 20.13 -2.70
CA LYS A 116 12.45 20.18 -2.97
C LYS A 116 13.18 19.04 -2.26
N GLU A 117 12.84 18.79 -1.00
CA GLU A 117 13.41 17.68 -0.23
C GLU A 117 13.05 16.31 -0.83
N GLU A 118 11.80 16.13 -1.28
CA GLU A 118 11.37 14.92 -2.00
C GLU A 118 12.16 14.71 -3.29
N GLN A 119 12.39 15.78 -4.07
CA GLN A 119 13.19 15.70 -5.29
C GLN A 119 14.64 15.32 -5.02
N LEU A 120 15.25 15.84 -3.94
CA LEU A 120 16.62 15.47 -3.55
C LEU A 120 16.70 13.97 -3.22
N ILE A 121 15.71 13.44 -2.50
CA ILE A 121 15.61 12.01 -2.20
C ILE A 121 15.43 11.19 -3.48
N LEU A 122 14.52 11.59 -4.38
CA LEU A 122 14.29 10.90 -5.65
C LEU A 122 15.50 10.91 -6.59
N LYS A 123 16.36 11.95 -6.50
CA LYS A 123 17.61 12.02 -7.25
C LYS A 123 18.76 11.22 -6.63
N SER A 124 18.62 10.77 -5.38
CA SER A 124 19.67 9.97 -4.73
C SER A 124 19.84 8.62 -5.43
N GLN A 125 21.08 8.26 -5.74
CA GLN A 125 21.41 7.00 -6.40
C GLN A 125 20.83 5.74 -5.72
N PRO A 126 20.93 5.55 -4.38
CA PRO A 126 20.43 4.32 -3.77
C PRO A 126 18.93 4.14 -3.94
N LEU A 127 18.15 5.22 -3.89
CA LEU A 127 16.70 5.14 -4.10
C LEU A 127 16.36 4.88 -5.57
N ARG A 128 17.13 5.46 -6.49
CA ARG A 128 16.96 5.23 -7.93
C ARG A 128 17.22 3.77 -8.28
N ASP A 129 18.31 3.19 -7.78
CA ASP A 129 18.66 1.79 -7.98
C ASP A 129 17.57 0.86 -7.42
N ASP A 130 17.11 1.14 -6.20
CA ASP A 130 16.02 0.41 -5.54
C ASP A 130 14.69 0.51 -6.31
N THR A 131 14.38 1.68 -6.85
CA THR A 131 13.19 1.92 -7.68
C THR A 131 13.29 1.20 -9.03
N MET A 132 14.45 1.21 -9.66
CA MET A 132 14.73 0.43 -10.88
C MET A 132 14.55 -1.06 -10.60
N LYS A 133 15.15 -1.59 -9.53
CA LYS A 133 15.04 -3.01 -9.16
C LYS A 133 13.59 -3.43 -8.94
N ARG A 134 12.79 -2.60 -8.26
CA ARG A 134 11.34 -2.85 -8.11
C ARG A 134 10.61 -2.90 -9.45
N LEU A 135 10.90 -1.95 -10.34
CA LEU A 135 10.25 -1.89 -11.65
C LEU A 135 10.66 -3.08 -12.54
N ALA A 136 11.95 -3.43 -12.55
CA ALA A 136 12.46 -4.61 -13.25
C ALA A 136 11.79 -5.89 -12.71
N LYS A 137 11.75 -6.07 -11.38
CA LYS A 137 11.06 -7.18 -10.74
C LYS A 137 9.57 -7.24 -11.10
N LEU A 138 8.87 -6.11 -11.17
CA LEU A 138 7.47 -6.08 -11.60
C LEU A 138 7.30 -6.59 -13.04
N LEU A 139 8.19 -6.19 -13.95
CA LEU A 139 8.19 -6.71 -15.33
C LEU A 139 8.55 -8.20 -15.38
N MET A 140 9.46 -8.67 -14.51
CA MET A 140 9.82 -10.08 -14.41
C MET A 140 8.67 -10.96 -13.89
N LEU A 141 7.74 -10.41 -13.10
CA LEU A 141 6.50 -11.12 -12.73
C LEU A 141 5.59 -11.33 -13.94
N SER A 142 5.72 -10.48 -14.97
CA SER A 142 5.06 -10.66 -16.25
C SER A 142 5.79 -11.73 -17.05
N GLY A 143 5.10 -12.82 -17.37
CA GLY A 143 5.68 -13.91 -18.17
C GLY A 143 6.14 -13.45 -19.56
N ALA A 144 5.58 -12.34 -20.06
CA ALA A 144 5.97 -11.70 -21.32
C ALA A 144 7.11 -10.68 -21.17
N LYS A 145 7.62 -10.45 -19.95
CA LYS A 145 8.66 -9.46 -19.62
C LYS A 145 8.33 -8.02 -20.06
N ARG A 146 7.05 -7.77 -20.31
CA ARG A 146 6.52 -6.49 -20.78
C ARG A 146 5.17 -6.20 -20.14
N LEU A 147 4.86 -4.93 -19.93
CA LEU A 147 3.57 -4.45 -19.43
C LEU A 147 3.18 -3.16 -20.16
N PRO A 148 1.89 -2.93 -20.46
CA PRO A 148 1.46 -1.65 -21.01
C PRO A 148 1.74 -0.49 -20.05
N LEU A 149 2.13 0.67 -20.59
CA LEU A 149 2.43 1.86 -19.79
C LEU A 149 1.24 2.30 -18.94
N HIS A 150 0.00 2.18 -19.44
CA HIS A 150 -1.19 2.56 -18.65
C HIS A 150 -1.39 1.67 -17.41
N ILE A 151 -0.84 0.45 -17.39
CA ILE A 151 -0.84 -0.43 -16.22
C ILE A 151 0.28 -0.04 -15.27
N VAL A 152 1.50 0.18 -15.78
CA VAL A 152 2.62 0.68 -14.97
C VAL A 152 2.25 2.02 -14.29
N ASP A 153 1.55 2.90 -15.00
CA ASP A 153 1.10 4.20 -14.50
C ASP A 153 0.12 4.10 -13.32
N ARG A 154 -0.67 3.01 -13.23
CA ARG A 154 -1.54 2.75 -12.07
C ARG A 154 -0.74 2.45 -10.81
N PHE A 155 0.40 1.79 -10.97
CA PHE A 155 1.35 1.47 -9.90
C PHE A 155 2.41 2.53 -9.68
N LYS A 156 2.49 3.58 -10.51
CA LYS A 156 3.45 4.67 -10.40
C LYS A 156 3.56 5.25 -8.99
N TYR A 157 2.42 5.55 -8.38
CA TYR A 157 2.37 5.99 -6.99
C TYR A 157 2.89 4.89 -6.06
N ASP A 158 2.40 3.66 -6.17
CA ASP A 158 2.71 2.58 -5.24
C ASP A 158 4.17 2.10 -5.31
N LEU A 159 4.79 2.14 -6.49
CA LEU A 159 6.22 1.83 -6.73
C LEU A 159 7.16 2.98 -6.36
N GLY A 160 6.62 4.19 -6.17
CA GLY A 160 7.42 5.38 -5.88
C GLY A 160 8.12 5.97 -7.10
N LEU A 161 7.58 5.75 -8.31
CA LEU A 161 8.15 6.29 -9.54
C LEU A 161 8.01 7.83 -9.59
N PRO A 162 9.01 8.55 -10.14
CA PRO A 162 8.88 9.98 -10.46
C PRO A 162 7.69 10.28 -11.36
N HIS A 163 7.21 11.53 -11.36
CA HIS A 163 6.11 11.93 -12.23
C HIS A 163 6.47 11.80 -13.72
N ASP A 164 7.73 11.96 -14.04
CA ASP A 164 8.34 11.94 -15.35
C ASP A 164 9.31 10.74 -15.49
N TYR A 165 8.98 9.60 -14.88
CA TYR A 165 9.89 8.44 -14.79
C TYR A 165 10.41 7.95 -16.15
N ILE A 166 9.69 8.15 -17.25
CA ILE A 166 10.16 7.78 -18.58
C ILE A 166 11.46 8.51 -18.92
N THR A 167 11.48 9.84 -18.74
CA THR A 167 12.65 10.67 -19.04
C THR A 167 13.62 10.77 -17.87
N ALA A 168 13.13 10.70 -16.63
CA ALA A 168 13.92 10.94 -15.43
C ALA A 168 14.50 9.66 -14.79
N LEU A 169 13.99 8.48 -15.13
CA LEU A 169 14.45 7.20 -14.60
C LEU A 169 14.86 6.24 -15.72
N LEU A 170 13.97 5.96 -16.69
CA LEU A 170 14.25 4.94 -17.71
C LEU A 170 15.43 5.32 -18.62
N SER A 171 15.57 6.61 -18.95
CA SER A 171 16.70 7.11 -19.76
C SER A 171 18.07 6.83 -19.16
N ASP A 172 18.16 6.66 -17.84
CA ASP A 172 19.42 6.38 -17.14
C ASP A 172 19.71 4.86 -17.01
N TYR A 173 18.77 4.00 -17.41
CA TYR A 173 18.88 2.53 -17.38
C TYR A 173 18.45 1.87 -18.71
N PRO A 174 19.02 2.27 -19.86
CA PRO A 174 18.68 1.70 -21.17
C PRO A 174 19.01 0.20 -21.28
N GLU A 175 19.95 -0.31 -20.47
CA GLU A 175 20.30 -1.72 -20.41
C GLU A 175 19.23 -2.59 -19.72
N TYR A 176 18.30 -1.97 -19.00
CA TYR A 176 17.19 -2.66 -18.34
C TYR A 176 15.87 -2.51 -19.09
N PHE A 177 15.57 -1.32 -19.61
CA PHE A 177 14.23 -1.00 -20.08
C PHE A 177 14.20 -0.49 -21.52
N ASN A 178 13.19 -0.94 -22.25
CA ASN A 178 12.85 -0.42 -23.58
C ASN A 178 11.37 -0.05 -23.63
N VAL A 179 11.03 0.96 -24.43
CA VAL A 179 9.65 1.35 -24.68
C VAL A 179 9.30 1.01 -26.13
N CYS A 180 8.36 0.10 -26.30
CA CYS A 180 7.96 -0.45 -27.60
C CYS A 180 6.48 -0.11 -27.85
N GLU A 181 6.11 0.11 -29.11
CA GLU A 181 4.71 0.19 -29.52
C GLU A 181 4.26 -1.19 -30.00
N ASP A 182 3.16 -1.70 -29.43
CA ASP A 182 2.57 -2.97 -29.83
C ASP A 182 1.05 -2.96 -29.57
N LYS A 183 0.35 -3.95 -30.12
CA LYS A 183 -1.10 -4.13 -29.90
C LYS A 183 -1.37 -4.74 -28.54
N ASP A 184 -2.24 -4.08 -27.78
CA ASP A 184 -2.73 -4.61 -26.51
C ASP A 184 -3.56 -5.87 -26.74
N CYS A 185 -3.16 -6.99 -26.12
CA CYS A 185 -3.86 -8.26 -26.23
C CYS A 185 -5.26 -8.25 -25.61
N LEU A 186 -5.54 -7.35 -24.66
CA LEU A 186 -6.87 -7.23 -24.05
C LEU A 186 -7.79 -6.27 -24.82
N THR A 187 -7.25 -5.17 -25.33
CA THR A 187 -8.06 -4.09 -25.92
C THR A 187 -7.97 -3.99 -27.44
N ASN A 188 -7.04 -4.70 -28.08
CA ASN A 188 -6.72 -4.66 -29.51
C ASN A 188 -6.41 -3.25 -30.04
N LYS A 189 -5.89 -2.37 -29.18
CA LYS A 189 -5.47 -1.01 -29.55
C LYS A 189 -3.95 -0.91 -29.52
N ASP A 190 -3.40 -0.08 -30.38
CA ASP A 190 -1.98 0.25 -30.35
C ASP A 190 -1.68 0.99 -29.05
N THR A 191 -0.72 0.48 -28.29
CA THR A 191 -0.32 1.02 -26.98
C THR A 191 1.18 0.91 -26.79
N PHE A 192 1.72 1.77 -25.95
CA PHE A 192 3.12 1.69 -25.55
C PHE A 192 3.30 0.68 -24.41
N PHE A 193 4.27 -0.20 -24.56
CA PHE A 193 4.70 -1.18 -23.59
C PHE A 193 6.05 -0.80 -23.01
N LEU A 194 6.21 -1.02 -21.72
CA LEU A 194 7.51 -1.07 -21.08
C LEU A 194 7.98 -2.52 -21.08
N GLU A 195 9.13 -2.76 -21.72
CA GLU A 195 9.76 -4.08 -21.87
C GLU A 195 11.06 -4.15 -21.07
N LEU A 196 11.32 -5.30 -20.47
CA LEU A 196 12.59 -5.63 -19.84
C LEU A 196 13.55 -6.21 -20.88
N VAL A 197 14.64 -5.49 -21.15
CA VAL A 197 15.64 -5.84 -22.17
C VAL A 197 16.41 -7.10 -21.78
N SER A 198 16.94 -7.12 -20.55
CA SER A 198 17.74 -8.23 -20.05
C SER A 198 17.17 -8.76 -18.74
N TRP A 199 16.94 -10.07 -18.70
CA TRP A 199 16.65 -10.78 -17.46
C TRP A 199 17.94 -10.92 -16.64
N LYS A 200 17.90 -10.55 -15.35
CA LYS A 200 19.03 -10.71 -14.43
C LYS A 200 18.61 -11.64 -13.29
N ASP A 201 19.27 -12.80 -13.20
CA ASP A 201 18.92 -13.83 -12.20
C ASP A 201 19.12 -13.35 -10.76
N GLU A 202 20.04 -12.41 -10.53
CA GLU A 202 20.23 -11.73 -9.24
C GLU A 202 18.97 -11.02 -8.74
N LEU A 203 18.10 -10.58 -9.66
CA LEU A 203 16.82 -9.95 -9.33
C LEU A 203 15.70 -10.99 -9.19
N ALA A 204 15.88 -12.20 -9.70
CA ALA A 204 14.87 -13.26 -9.69
C ALA A 204 14.77 -14.02 -8.35
N VAL A 205 15.01 -13.31 -7.23
CA VAL A 205 14.91 -13.85 -5.87
C VAL A 205 13.74 -13.15 -5.17
N SER A 206 12.76 -13.92 -4.73
CA SER A 206 11.59 -13.39 -4.03
C SER A 206 11.97 -12.89 -2.63
N GLU A 207 11.11 -12.05 -2.05
CA GLU A 207 11.29 -11.65 -0.66
C GLU A 207 11.28 -12.86 0.29
N MET A 208 10.41 -13.84 0.04
CA MET A 208 10.30 -15.02 0.88
C MET A 208 11.58 -15.87 0.83
N GLU A 209 12.16 -16.05 -0.35
CA GLU A 209 13.46 -16.74 -0.52
C GLU A 209 14.59 -15.98 0.16
N LYS A 210 14.58 -14.64 0.04
CA LYS A 210 15.60 -13.78 0.64
C LYS A 210 15.58 -13.85 2.17
N ARG A 211 14.41 -13.92 2.79
CA ARG A 211 14.30 -14.05 4.27
C ARG A 211 14.81 -15.38 4.78
N VAL A 212 14.43 -16.49 4.14
CA VAL A 212 14.93 -17.82 4.53
C VAL A 212 16.45 -17.89 4.36
N SER A 213 17.00 -17.32 3.28
CA SER A 213 18.44 -17.27 3.06
C SER A 213 19.18 -16.50 4.17
N LEU A 214 18.59 -15.42 4.68
CA LEU A 214 19.15 -14.62 5.76
C LEU A 214 19.05 -15.29 7.13
N GLU A 215 17.95 -16.01 7.39
CA GLU A 215 17.71 -16.71 8.65
C GLU A 215 18.56 -17.99 8.78
N ASP A 216 18.67 -18.78 7.71
CA ASP A 216 19.35 -20.07 7.72
C ASP A 216 20.82 -20.02 7.31
N LEU A 217 21.34 -18.83 6.91
CA LEU A 217 22.70 -18.63 6.37
C LEU A 217 23.08 -19.64 5.27
N ARG A 218 22.08 -20.12 4.52
CA ARG A 218 22.23 -21.09 3.43
C ARG A 218 21.46 -20.63 2.21
N ASN A 219 21.92 -21.06 1.04
CA ASN A 219 21.18 -20.88 -0.20
C ASN A 219 19.90 -21.72 -0.14
N VAL A 220 18.75 -21.05 -0.32
CA VAL A 220 17.44 -21.71 -0.44
C VAL A 220 17.48 -22.67 -1.62
N LYS A 221 17.10 -23.94 -1.38
CA LYS A 221 17.04 -24.95 -2.45
C LYS A 221 15.71 -24.84 -3.18
N ARG A 222 15.72 -25.05 -4.50
CA ARG A 222 14.49 -25.08 -5.30
C ARG A 222 13.53 -26.15 -4.76
N GLY A 223 12.28 -25.76 -4.51
CA GLY A 223 11.26 -26.65 -3.93
C GLY A 223 11.30 -26.78 -2.41
N GLU A 224 12.10 -25.97 -1.71
CA GLU A 224 12.07 -25.88 -0.25
C GLU A 224 10.69 -25.43 0.26
N ARG A 225 10.33 -25.88 1.46
CA ARG A 225 9.01 -25.61 2.05
C ARG A 225 9.05 -24.27 2.76
N ILE A 226 8.75 -23.21 2.01
CA ILE A 226 8.64 -21.86 2.58
C ILE A 226 7.17 -21.59 2.90
N GLY A 227 6.93 -21.23 4.17
CA GLY A 227 5.62 -20.81 4.67
C GLY A 227 5.50 -19.30 4.77
N PHE A 228 4.31 -18.77 4.54
CA PHE A 228 4.02 -17.35 4.75
C PHE A 228 3.75 -17.07 6.22
N PRO A 229 4.20 -15.92 6.77
CA PRO A 229 3.80 -15.54 8.12
C PRO A 229 2.31 -15.19 8.12
N LEU A 230 1.59 -15.81 9.06
CA LEU A 230 0.15 -15.66 9.21
C LEU A 230 -0.16 -14.75 10.39
N ASN A 231 -0.78 -13.62 10.11
CA ASN A 231 -1.21 -12.66 11.12
C ASN A 231 -2.73 -12.55 11.11
N PHE A 232 -3.38 -13.00 12.19
CA PHE A 232 -4.83 -12.88 12.36
C PHE A 232 -5.17 -11.80 13.39
N PRO A 233 -6.30 -11.08 13.24
CA PRO A 233 -6.72 -10.12 14.25
C PRO A 233 -7.06 -10.83 15.56
N ASN A 234 -6.93 -10.12 16.69
CA ASN A 234 -7.21 -10.69 18.01
C ASN A 234 -8.64 -11.27 18.08
N GLY A 235 -8.76 -12.48 18.64
CA GLY A 235 -10.05 -13.18 18.73
C GLY A 235 -10.51 -13.86 17.44
N PHE A 236 -9.68 -13.85 16.39
CA PHE A 236 -9.95 -14.60 15.17
C PHE A 236 -9.57 -16.07 15.34
N ASP A 237 -10.56 -16.94 15.50
CA ASP A 237 -10.33 -18.37 15.58
C ASP A 237 -10.68 -19.07 14.26
N LEU A 238 -9.67 -19.73 13.70
CA LEU A 238 -9.86 -20.60 12.55
C LEU A 238 -10.48 -21.91 13.03
N LYS A 239 -11.59 -22.32 12.39
CA LYS A 239 -12.15 -23.66 12.57
C LYS A 239 -11.05 -24.70 12.36
N LYS A 240 -11.00 -25.74 13.20
CA LYS A 240 -9.95 -26.78 13.18
C LYS A 240 -9.61 -27.28 11.77
N LYS A 241 -10.61 -27.66 10.97
CA LYS A 241 -10.43 -28.10 9.58
C LYS A 241 -9.71 -27.10 8.67
N VAL A 242 -9.98 -25.80 8.85
CA VAL A 242 -9.31 -24.73 8.08
C VAL A 242 -7.86 -24.59 8.55
N ARG A 243 -7.63 -24.68 9.86
CA ARG A 243 -6.27 -24.62 10.42
C ARG A 243 -5.42 -25.78 9.92
N ASP A 244 -5.97 -27.00 9.92
CA ASP A 244 -5.30 -28.21 9.44
C ASP A 244 -4.95 -28.08 7.95
N TRP A 245 -5.90 -27.61 7.12
CA TRP A 245 -5.63 -27.35 5.70
C TRP A 245 -4.56 -26.26 5.51
N VAL A 246 -4.63 -25.15 6.25
CA VAL A 246 -3.61 -24.08 6.15
C VAL A 246 -2.23 -24.64 6.49
N PHE A 247 -2.12 -25.52 7.48
CA PHE A 247 -0.86 -26.19 7.83
C PHE A 247 -0.34 -27.06 6.68
N GLU A 248 -1.19 -27.89 6.07
CA GLU A 248 -0.83 -28.71 4.91
C GLU A 248 -0.42 -27.85 3.71
N TRP A 249 -1.19 -26.79 3.41
CA TRP A 249 -0.94 -25.85 2.33
C TRP A 249 0.38 -25.09 2.52
N GLN A 250 0.70 -24.66 3.75
CA GLN A 250 1.98 -24.05 4.07
C GLN A 250 3.15 -25.02 3.83
N GLY A 251 2.94 -26.32 4.03
CA GLY A 251 3.92 -27.38 3.80
C GLY A 251 4.18 -27.75 2.34
N LEU A 252 3.40 -27.22 1.38
CA LEU A 252 3.62 -27.45 -0.05
C LEU A 252 4.97 -26.86 -0.52
N PRO A 253 5.59 -27.41 -1.59
CA PRO A 253 6.79 -26.82 -2.18
C PRO A 253 6.60 -25.34 -2.54
N TYR A 254 7.59 -24.50 -2.24
CA TYR A 254 7.60 -23.12 -2.69
C TYR A 254 8.10 -23.06 -4.14
N ILE A 255 7.34 -22.38 -5.00
CA ILE A 255 7.73 -22.10 -6.39
C ILE A 255 7.92 -20.59 -6.49
N SER A 256 9.09 -20.16 -6.94
CA SER A 256 9.43 -18.74 -7.07
C SER A 256 8.39 -18.00 -7.92
N PRO A 257 8.03 -16.75 -7.58
CA PRO A 257 7.11 -15.94 -8.39
C PRO A 257 7.69 -15.58 -9.76
N TYR A 258 9.01 -15.74 -9.95
CA TYR A 258 9.71 -15.51 -11.21
C TYR A 258 9.84 -16.78 -12.07
N GLU A 259 9.34 -17.92 -11.59
CA GLU A 259 9.25 -19.16 -12.36
C GLU A 259 7.85 -19.34 -12.96
N ASN A 260 7.76 -19.97 -14.14
CA ASN A 260 6.49 -20.26 -14.79
C ASN A 260 5.80 -21.51 -14.21
N ALA A 261 4.74 -21.31 -13.42
CA ALA A 261 3.92 -22.40 -12.87
C ALA A 261 2.52 -22.53 -13.50
N PHE A 262 2.29 -21.98 -14.70
CA PHE A 262 1.00 -22.09 -15.40
C PHE A 262 0.65 -23.51 -15.86
N HIS A 263 1.62 -24.43 -15.87
CA HIS A 263 1.42 -25.85 -16.16
C HIS A 263 0.66 -26.59 -15.04
N LEU A 264 0.56 -26.00 -13.85
CA LEU A 264 -0.18 -26.58 -12.73
C LEU A 264 -1.69 -26.50 -12.97
N ASN A 265 -2.43 -27.45 -12.39
CA ASN A 265 -3.89 -27.40 -12.41
C ASN A 265 -4.35 -26.09 -11.74
N PRO A 266 -5.08 -25.19 -12.44
CA PRO A 266 -5.53 -23.90 -11.90
C PRO A 266 -6.40 -24.02 -10.64
N ASN A 267 -7.00 -25.18 -10.40
CA ASN A 267 -7.81 -25.50 -9.22
C ASN A 267 -7.06 -26.40 -8.21
N GLY A 268 -5.74 -26.46 -8.26
CA GLY A 268 -4.92 -27.19 -7.29
C GLY A 268 -4.36 -26.27 -6.20
N ASP A 269 -4.16 -26.81 -5.00
CA ASP A 269 -3.59 -26.09 -3.85
C ASP A 269 -2.18 -25.55 -4.16
N GLN A 270 -1.39 -26.26 -5.00
CA GLN A 270 -0.08 -25.79 -5.47
C GLN A 270 -0.18 -24.55 -6.37
N ALA A 271 -1.17 -24.49 -7.27
CA ALA A 271 -1.39 -23.33 -8.13
C ALA A 271 -1.92 -22.13 -7.33
N GLU A 272 -2.75 -22.39 -6.31
CA GLU A 272 -3.16 -21.38 -5.33
C GLU A 272 -1.96 -20.86 -4.54
N LYS A 273 -1.07 -21.74 -4.07
CA LYS A 273 0.18 -21.32 -3.39
C LYS A 273 1.06 -20.45 -4.27
N TRP A 274 1.25 -20.82 -5.54
CA TRP A 274 2.00 -19.98 -6.47
C TRP A 274 1.31 -18.64 -6.75
N THR A 275 -0.02 -18.63 -6.87
CA THR A 275 -0.80 -17.39 -7.00
C THR A 275 -0.60 -16.45 -5.81
N VAL A 276 -0.67 -16.99 -4.59
CA VAL A 276 -0.39 -16.22 -3.36
C VAL A 276 1.05 -15.75 -3.33
N THR A 277 1.98 -16.55 -3.84
CA THR A 277 3.41 -16.19 -3.93
C THR A 277 3.62 -14.98 -4.83
N VAL A 278 3.06 -14.98 -6.04
CA VAL A 278 3.14 -13.84 -6.97
C VAL A 278 2.47 -12.60 -6.41
N LEU A 279 1.29 -12.75 -5.78
CA LEU A 279 0.59 -11.62 -5.16
C LEU A 279 1.34 -11.05 -3.94
N HIS A 280 1.96 -11.91 -3.16
CA HIS A 280 2.82 -11.53 -2.02
C HIS A 280 4.02 -10.73 -2.53
N GLU A 281 4.75 -11.25 -3.52
CA GLU A 281 5.89 -10.54 -4.11
C GLU A 281 5.44 -9.20 -4.71
N LEU A 282 4.35 -9.15 -5.47
CA LEU A 282 3.79 -7.92 -6.02
C LEU A 282 3.57 -6.86 -4.94
N LEU A 283 2.89 -7.20 -3.85
CA LEU A 283 2.67 -6.25 -2.75
C LEU A 283 3.99 -5.89 -2.08
N TRP A 284 4.92 -6.84 -1.97
CA TRP A 284 6.23 -6.57 -1.43
C TRP A 284 7.08 -5.64 -2.29
N LEU A 285 6.87 -5.58 -3.61
CA LEU A 285 7.53 -4.57 -4.44
C LEU A 285 7.03 -3.17 -4.12
N LEU A 286 5.82 -2.98 -3.59
CA LEU A 286 5.27 -1.64 -3.37
C LEU A 286 5.93 -0.95 -2.17
N VAL A 287 6.11 0.37 -2.25
CA VAL A 287 6.68 1.19 -1.17
C VAL A 287 5.87 1.06 0.12
N SER A 288 4.54 1.05 -0.02
CA SER A 288 3.60 0.97 1.09
C SER A 288 3.13 -0.45 1.40
N LYS A 289 3.54 -1.47 0.65
CA LYS A 289 3.06 -2.85 0.80
C LYS A 289 1.53 -2.99 0.75
N LYS A 290 0.91 -2.09 -0.02
CA LYS A 290 -0.54 -2.00 -0.24
C LYS A 290 -0.83 -1.27 -1.56
N THR A 291 -1.97 -1.57 -2.16
CA THR A 291 -2.50 -0.88 -3.35
C THR A 291 -4.02 -1.02 -3.43
N GLU A 292 -4.65 -0.31 -4.37
CA GLU A 292 -6.07 -0.49 -4.68
C GLU A 292 -6.32 -1.89 -5.25
N LYS A 293 -7.39 -2.56 -4.80
CA LYS A 293 -7.76 -3.90 -5.26
C LYS A 293 -7.92 -3.95 -6.78
N GLU A 294 -8.49 -2.91 -7.37
CA GLU A 294 -8.68 -2.81 -8.81
C GLU A 294 -7.36 -2.86 -9.58
N ASN A 295 -6.29 -2.24 -9.07
CA ASN A 295 -4.96 -2.32 -9.67
C ASN A 295 -4.43 -3.76 -9.67
N VAL A 296 -4.66 -4.50 -8.58
CA VAL A 296 -4.27 -5.92 -8.47
C VAL A 296 -5.03 -6.76 -9.50
N LEU A 297 -6.35 -6.57 -9.62
CA LEU A 297 -7.17 -7.36 -10.55
C LEU A 297 -6.78 -7.11 -12.00
N GLN A 298 -6.64 -5.84 -12.38
CA GLN A 298 -6.23 -5.47 -13.74
C GLN A 298 -4.85 -6.01 -14.07
N LEU A 299 -3.86 -5.88 -13.16
CA LEU A 299 -2.56 -6.50 -13.37
C LEU A 299 -2.69 -8.02 -13.47
N GLY A 300 -3.53 -8.64 -12.65
CA GLY A 300 -3.82 -10.07 -12.71
C GLY A 300 -4.34 -10.54 -14.05
N ASP A 301 -5.11 -9.73 -14.76
CA ASP A 301 -5.56 -10.04 -16.12
C ASP A 301 -4.39 -10.04 -17.10
N TYR A 302 -3.51 -9.04 -17.06
CA TYR A 302 -2.28 -8.98 -17.88
C TYR A 302 -1.26 -10.07 -17.55
N LEU A 303 -1.21 -10.51 -16.29
CA LEU A 303 -0.35 -11.60 -15.86
C LEU A 303 -0.95 -12.99 -16.15
N GLY A 304 -2.20 -13.09 -16.59
CA GLY A 304 -2.88 -14.37 -16.86
C GLY A 304 -3.47 -15.07 -15.62
N PHE A 305 -3.54 -14.39 -14.48
CA PHE A 305 -4.17 -14.91 -13.26
C PHE A 305 -5.69 -14.70 -13.23
N GLY A 306 -6.20 -13.65 -13.88
CA GLY A 306 -7.61 -13.29 -13.86
C GLY A 306 -8.21 -13.30 -12.45
N ASN A 307 -9.34 -14.01 -12.27
CA ASN A 307 -10.03 -14.09 -10.98
C ASN A 307 -9.25 -14.87 -9.89
N ARG A 308 -8.10 -15.51 -10.18
CA ARG A 308 -7.31 -16.22 -9.17
C ARG A 308 -6.75 -15.27 -8.10
N PHE A 309 -6.37 -14.04 -8.46
CA PHE A 309 -5.97 -13.04 -7.47
C PHE A 309 -7.11 -12.68 -6.52
N ASN A 310 -8.32 -12.48 -7.05
CA ASN A 310 -9.48 -12.20 -6.20
C ASN A 310 -9.80 -13.37 -5.26
N LYS A 311 -9.70 -14.62 -5.74
CA LYS A 311 -9.84 -15.82 -4.88
C LYS A 311 -8.78 -15.85 -3.79
N ALA A 312 -7.51 -15.64 -4.13
CA ALA A 312 -6.39 -15.62 -3.17
C ALA A 312 -6.59 -14.56 -2.07
N LEU A 313 -7.08 -13.37 -2.42
CA LEU A 313 -7.40 -12.30 -1.44
C LEU A 313 -8.48 -12.71 -0.44
N VAL A 314 -9.46 -13.51 -0.86
CA VAL A 314 -10.56 -13.99 -0.01
C VAL A 314 -10.14 -15.20 0.83
N HIS A 315 -9.36 -16.10 0.23
CA HIS A 315 -8.95 -17.37 0.82
C HIS A 315 -7.80 -17.24 1.82
N HIS A 316 -6.98 -16.19 1.72
CA HIS A 316 -5.82 -16.01 2.60
C HIS A 316 -5.88 -14.73 3.45
N PRO A 317 -6.91 -14.57 4.32
CA PRO A 317 -7.08 -13.37 5.14
C PRO A 317 -6.03 -13.24 6.25
N GLY A 318 -5.19 -14.25 6.49
CA GLY A 318 -4.03 -14.18 7.40
C GLY A 318 -2.79 -13.57 6.75
N ILE A 319 -2.74 -13.51 5.42
CA ILE A 319 -1.64 -12.92 4.63
C ILE A 319 -2.07 -11.56 4.10
N PHE A 320 -3.26 -11.50 3.49
CA PHE A 320 -3.81 -10.29 2.89
C PHE A 320 -4.96 -9.74 3.72
N TYR A 321 -5.09 -8.42 3.74
CA TYR A 321 -6.24 -7.72 4.28
C TYR A 321 -6.82 -6.81 3.23
N VAL A 322 -8.15 -6.84 3.07
CA VAL A 322 -8.86 -5.90 2.19
C VAL A 322 -9.59 -4.89 3.07
N SER A 323 -9.12 -3.65 3.05
CA SER A 323 -9.74 -2.52 3.74
C SER A 323 -10.76 -1.83 2.82
N ASN A 324 -11.95 -1.51 3.34
CA ASN A 324 -12.98 -0.75 2.62
C ASN A 324 -12.96 0.76 2.98
N LYS A 325 -11.86 1.25 3.54
CA LYS A 325 -11.70 2.67 3.90
C LYS A 325 -11.48 3.53 2.65
N ILE A 326 -11.48 4.85 2.81
CA ILE A 326 -11.18 5.83 1.74
C ILE A 326 -12.02 5.72 0.44
N ARG A 327 -13.21 5.08 0.50
CA ARG A 327 -14.14 4.84 -0.64
C ARG A 327 -13.65 3.86 -1.70
N THR A 328 -12.52 3.19 -1.46
CA THR A 328 -11.97 2.17 -2.37
C THR A 328 -11.61 0.92 -1.57
N GLN A 329 -11.51 -0.23 -2.25
CA GLN A 329 -10.98 -1.43 -1.63
C GLN A 329 -9.45 -1.40 -1.72
N THR A 330 -8.76 -1.37 -0.60
CA THR A 330 -7.29 -1.38 -0.54
C THR A 330 -6.80 -2.72 -0.03
N VAL A 331 -6.00 -3.41 -0.84
CA VAL A 331 -5.30 -4.63 -0.45
C VAL A 331 -4.05 -4.25 0.32
N VAL A 332 -3.86 -4.84 1.50
CA VAL A 332 -2.75 -4.61 2.40
C VAL A 332 -2.10 -5.94 2.74
N LEU A 333 -0.77 -5.99 2.67
CA LEU A 333 -0.01 -7.14 3.14
C LEU A 333 0.13 -7.08 4.67
N ARG A 334 -0.39 -8.08 5.39
CA ARG A 334 -0.50 -8.01 6.86
C ARG A 334 0.84 -8.01 7.58
N GLU A 335 1.76 -8.85 7.14
CA GLU A 335 3.10 -8.96 7.73
C GLU A 335 3.90 -7.64 7.68
N ALA A 336 3.61 -6.80 6.70
CA ALA A 336 4.29 -5.53 6.52
C ALA A 336 3.90 -4.49 7.58
N TYR A 337 2.87 -4.76 8.40
CA TYR A 337 2.33 -3.80 9.35
C TYR A 337 2.27 -4.36 10.77
N ARG A 338 2.69 -3.54 11.75
CA ARG A 338 2.51 -3.80 13.18
C ARG A 338 1.85 -2.61 13.84
N LYS A 339 0.72 -2.83 14.52
CA LYS A 339 -0.10 -1.76 15.16
C LYS A 339 -0.40 -0.57 14.23
N GLY A 340 -0.55 -0.83 12.93
CA GLY A 340 -0.86 0.19 11.92
C GLY A 340 0.34 0.99 11.40
N PHE A 341 1.58 0.60 11.76
CA PHE A 341 2.81 1.16 11.24
C PHE A 341 3.51 0.18 10.31
N LEU A 342 4.11 0.69 9.24
CA LEU A 342 4.89 -0.11 8.31
C LEU A 342 6.17 -0.57 9.00
N VAL A 343 6.42 -1.88 9.01
CA VAL A 343 7.55 -2.51 9.69
C VAL A 343 8.87 -2.10 9.04
N HIS A 344 8.96 -2.23 7.71
CA HIS A 344 10.12 -1.81 6.94
C HIS A 344 9.99 -0.35 6.55
N LYS A 345 10.82 0.50 7.16
CA LYS A 345 10.84 1.93 6.87
C LYS A 345 11.33 2.17 5.43
N HIS A 346 10.66 3.08 4.73
CA HIS A 346 11.04 3.51 3.40
C HIS A 346 11.02 5.05 3.33
N LEU A 347 12.04 5.65 2.71
CA LEU A 347 12.23 7.12 2.67
C LEU A 347 11.01 7.84 2.08
N LEU A 348 10.50 7.35 0.94
CA LEU A 348 9.28 7.90 0.33
C LEU A 348 8.05 7.80 1.23
N MET A 349 7.97 6.78 2.09
CA MET A 349 6.88 6.68 3.06
C MET A 349 7.03 7.74 4.16
N GLY A 350 8.26 8.02 4.58
CA GLY A 350 8.59 9.18 5.44
C GLY A 350 8.13 10.50 4.83
N MET A 351 8.41 10.73 3.54
CA MET A 351 7.94 11.93 2.83
C MET A 351 6.42 12.01 2.74
N ARG A 352 5.74 10.89 2.46
CA ARG A 352 4.27 10.81 2.50
C ARG A 352 3.72 11.20 3.86
N PHE A 353 4.32 10.73 4.96
CA PHE A 353 3.89 11.15 6.31
C PHE A 353 4.06 12.65 6.55
N ARG A 354 5.11 13.27 6.03
CA ARG A 354 5.30 14.74 6.11
C ARG A 354 4.23 15.50 5.34
N TYR A 355 3.85 15.02 4.15
CA TYR A 355 2.70 15.57 3.42
C TYR A 355 1.38 15.41 4.18
N ILE A 356 1.10 14.23 4.74
CA ILE A 356 -0.09 13.99 5.58
C ILE A 356 -0.12 14.94 6.79
N ARG A 357 1.04 15.15 7.43
CA ARG A 357 1.18 16.09 8.55
C ARG A 357 0.86 17.52 8.09
N LEU A 358 1.37 17.95 6.94
CA LEU A 358 1.07 19.26 6.37
C LEU A 358 -0.42 19.41 6.04
N MET A 359 -1.04 18.41 5.41
CA MET A 359 -2.48 18.37 5.10
C MET A 359 -3.34 18.46 6.38
N SER A 360 -2.90 17.83 7.46
CA SER A 360 -3.64 17.79 8.73
C SER A 360 -3.58 19.10 9.52
N LYS A 361 -2.55 19.92 9.33
CA LYS A 361 -2.44 21.24 9.97
C LYS A 361 -3.60 22.18 9.58
N ALA A 362 -4.11 22.10 8.35
CA ALA A 362 -5.27 22.89 7.90
C ALA A 362 -6.54 22.58 8.71
N LYS A 363 -6.77 21.30 9.01
CA LYS A 363 -7.92 20.86 9.83
C LYS A 363 -7.84 21.42 11.25
N LYS A 364 -6.64 21.44 11.86
CA LYS A 364 -6.42 21.99 13.20
C LYS A 364 -6.68 23.50 13.25
N LYS A 365 -6.23 24.27 12.26
CA LYS A 365 -6.50 25.72 12.17
C LYS A 365 -8.01 26.02 12.10
N ARG A 366 -8.76 25.25 11.29
CA ARG A 366 -10.22 25.40 11.18
C ARG A 366 -10.97 25.06 12.47
N ARG A 367 -10.52 24.05 13.23
CA ARG A 367 -11.12 23.72 14.53
C ARG A 367 -10.89 24.81 15.57
N LYS A 368 -9.69 25.39 15.60
CA LYS A 368 -9.36 26.50 16.51
C LYS A 368 -10.14 27.79 16.19
N SER A 369 -10.41 28.07 14.92
CA SER A 369 -11.20 29.25 14.53
C SER A 369 -12.71 29.12 14.80
N VAL A 370 -13.24 27.89 14.92
CA VAL A 370 -14.66 27.64 15.21
C VAL A 370 -14.92 27.49 16.73
N GLY A 371 -13.90 27.13 17.52
CA GLY A 371 -13.99 27.03 18.99
C GLY A 371 -13.61 28.30 19.76
N GLY A 372 -13.40 29.43 19.07
CA GLY A 372 -12.97 30.70 19.65
C GLY A 372 -14.11 31.67 19.90
N VAL A 373 -15.12 31.28 20.70
CA VAL A 373 -15.97 32.27 21.40
C VAL A 373 -15.49 32.30 22.84
N SER A 374 -14.70 33.32 23.15
CA SER A 374 -14.16 33.57 24.48
C SER A 374 -15.32 33.78 25.46
N HIS A 375 -15.42 32.92 26.47
CA HIS A 375 -16.19 33.23 27.69
C HIS A 375 -15.54 34.44 28.35
N SER A 376 -16.10 35.63 28.15
CA SER A 376 -15.82 36.79 28.98
C SER A 376 -16.28 36.48 30.40
N GLN A 377 -15.32 36.37 31.32
CA GLN A 377 -15.54 36.29 32.76
C GLN A 377 -16.36 37.49 33.21
N LEU A 378 -17.65 37.25 33.50
CA LEU A 378 -18.44 38.13 34.35
C LEU A 378 -18.41 37.55 35.75
N GLN A 379 -17.57 38.18 36.57
CA GLN A 379 -17.51 38.04 38.00
C GLN A 379 -18.89 38.40 38.58
N ARG A 380 -19.59 37.42 39.15
CA ARG A 380 -20.70 37.69 40.07
C ARG A 380 -20.73 36.65 41.18
N GLN A 381 -20.56 37.16 42.38
CA GLN A 381 -20.58 36.49 43.67
C GLN A 381 -21.82 35.60 43.82
N VAL A 382 -21.65 34.42 44.40
CA VAL A 382 -22.74 33.68 45.02
C VAL A 382 -22.30 33.24 46.42
N SER A 383 -22.87 33.90 47.43
CA SER A 383 -22.96 33.36 48.78
C SER A 383 -23.99 32.24 48.80
N SER A 384 -23.55 31.12 49.36
CA SER A 384 -24.28 29.90 49.72
C SER A 384 -25.66 30.14 50.35
N THR A 385 -26.62 29.23 50.10
CA THR A 385 -27.24 28.36 51.14
C THR A 385 -28.05 27.22 50.49
N LYS A 386 -28.08 26.10 51.20
CA LYS A 386 -28.49 24.73 50.87
C LYS A 386 -30.01 24.47 50.82
N LYS A 387 -30.31 23.33 50.16
CA LYS A 387 -31.15 22.18 50.58
C LYS A 387 -32.61 22.04 50.07
N GLY A 388 -32.80 20.95 49.32
CA GLY A 388 -33.87 19.92 49.43
C GLY A 388 -35.18 20.21 48.69
N ILE A 389 -35.98 19.25 48.22
CA ILE A 389 -35.98 17.78 48.18
C ILE A 389 -37.01 17.38 47.09
N GLU A 390 -36.73 16.29 46.36
CA GLU A 390 -37.61 15.33 45.64
C GLU A 390 -38.82 15.78 44.78
N ARG A 391 -38.90 15.18 43.57
CA ARG A 391 -39.94 14.18 43.22
C ARG A 391 -39.69 13.52 41.85
N LYS A 392 -39.83 12.18 41.83
CA LYS A 392 -39.91 11.31 40.64
C LYS A 392 -41.18 11.59 39.83
N VAL A 393 -41.09 11.66 38.50
CA VAL A 393 -42.07 11.04 37.58
C VAL A 393 -41.36 10.56 36.30
N LYS A 394 -41.82 9.38 35.88
CA LYS A 394 -41.40 8.48 34.79
C LYS A 394 -42.04 8.92 33.46
N TYR A 395 -41.30 8.97 32.36
CA TYR A 395 -41.83 8.64 31.02
C TYR A 395 -40.74 8.09 30.10
N LYS A 396 -41.21 7.36 29.11
CA LYS A 396 -40.60 6.25 28.39
C LYS A 396 -40.17 6.73 26.99
N SER A 397 -39.00 6.25 26.56
CA SER A 397 -38.58 5.97 25.17
C SER A 397 -38.73 7.06 24.10
N ARG A 398 -37.60 7.50 23.53
CA ARG A 398 -37.31 7.44 22.09
C ARG A 398 -35.82 7.66 21.82
N GLU A 399 -35.36 6.99 20.78
CA GLU A 399 -33.99 6.85 20.26
C GLU A 399 -33.27 8.16 19.93
N GLU A 400 -31.94 8.06 19.88
CA GLU A 400 -30.93 8.91 19.21
C GLU A 400 -29.89 9.56 20.13
N GLU A 401 -28.82 8.85 20.47
CA GLU A 401 -27.48 9.37 20.82
C GLU A 401 -26.48 8.20 20.65
N GLU A 402 -25.21 8.33 20.26
CA GLU A 402 -24.39 9.47 19.86
C GLU A 402 -23.08 8.92 19.26
N GLU A 403 -22.54 9.64 18.28
CA GLU A 403 -21.09 9.73 18.11
C GLU A 403 -20.50 10.45 19.32
N ARG A 404 -19.70 9.77 20.16
CA ARG A 404 -18.52 10.34 20.85
C ARG A 404 -17.87 9.32 21.78
N SER A 405 -16.67 8.91 21.42
CA SER A 405 -15.51 8.90 22.32
C SER A 405 -14.33 8.30 21.57
N ASN A 406 -13.28 9.11 21.41
CA ASN A 406 -11.95 8.61 21.68
C ASN A 406 -11.05 9.80 21.99
N GLU A 407 -10.89 9.95 23.29
CA GLU A 407 -9.88 10.70 24.02
C GLU A 407 -8.50 10.32 23.49
N SER A 408 -7.73 11.32 23.08
CA SER A 408 -6.36 11.13 22.63
C SER A 408 -5.44 11.08 23.84
N SER A 409 -4.83 9.93 24.10
CA SER A 409 -3.62 9.87 24.91
C SER A 409 -2.46 10.46 24.13
N GLU A 410 -1.95 11.58 24.64
CA GLU A 410 -0.70 12.20 24.23
C GLU A 410 0.47 11.29 24.67
N SER A 411 1.44 11.08 23.79
CA SER A 411 2.78 10.64 24.18
C SER A 411 3.76 11.59 23.52
N GLU A 412 4.47 12.30 24.40
CA GLU A 412 5.53 13.23 24.10
C GLU A 412 6.71 12.47 23.51
N PHE A 413 7.30 13.02 22.45
CA PHE A 413 8.57 12.57 21.91
C PHE A 413 9.65 13.42 22.57
N GLU A 414 10.55 12.77 23.30
CA GLU A 414 11.83 13.37 23.68
C GLU A 414 12.75 13.38 22.46
N ASP A 415 13.24 14.57 22.13
CA ASP A 415 14.35 14.80 21.22
C ASP A 415 15.65 14.32 21.90
N VAL A 416 16.31 13.31 21.35
CA VAL A 416 17.69 12.97 21.74
C VAL A 416 18.61 13.52 20.66
N GLU A 417 19.28 14.61 21.00
CA GLU A 417 20.36 15.21 20.24
C GLU A 417 21.56 14.26 20.13
N SER A 418 22.11 14.21 18.93
CA SER A 418 23.39 13.58 18.60
C SER A 418 24.52 14.32 19.29
N SER A 419 25.20 13.68 20.24
CA SER A 419 26.49 14.14 20.74
C SER A 419 27.61 13.35 20.07
N ASP A 420 28.35 14.08 19.26
CA ASP A 420 29.68 13.78 18.74
C ASP A 420 30.66 13.58 19.91
N SER A 421 31.51 12.57 19.82
CA SER A 421 32.71 12.47 20.66
C SER A 421 33.83 11.83 19.87
N SER A 422 34.70 12.72 19.42
CA SER A 422 36.05 12.49 18.92
C SER A 422 36.92 11.91 20.04
N LEU A 423 37.73 10.91 19.72
CA LEU A 423 38.87 10.48 20.55
C LEU A 423 40.09 10.34 19.65
N GLU A 424 41.00 11.30 19.77
CA GLU A 424 42.39 11.19 19.33
C GLU A 424 43.27 10.82 20.55
N ASP A 425 44.07 9.78 20.34
CA ASP A 425 45.47 9.56 20.71
C ASP A 425 46.02 9.88 22.11
N ALA A 426 46.63 8.86 22.73
CA ALA A 426 48.03 8.93 23.17
C ALA A 426 48.62 7.54 23.52
N ASN A 427 49.68 7.17 22.80
CA ASN A 427 50.93 6.52 23.23
C ASN A 427 50.92 5.35 24.22
N ASN A 428 51.44 4.20 23.77
CA ASN A 428 52.60 3.63 24.45
C ASN A 428 53.48 2.79 23.51
N GLU A 429 54.72 3.23 23.33
CA GLU A 429 55.82 2.48 22.73
C GLU A 429 56.25 1.35 23.68
N GLY A 430 56.36 0.14 23.14
CA GLY A 430 56.88 -1.04 23.85
C GLY A 430 57.87 -1.78 22.96
N THR A 431 59.09 -1.27 22.93
CA THR A 431 60.26 -1.77 22.23
C THR A 431 60.59 -3.23 22.61
N MET A 432 60.65 -4.14 21.65
CA MET A 432 61.39 -5.42 21.80
C MET A 432 62.12 -5.81 20.50
N LYS A 433 63.42 -5.50 20.50
CA LYS A 433 64.55 -6.27 19.92
C LYS A 433 65.63 -6.21 21.03
N MET A 434 66.42 -7.22 21.38
CA MET A 434 67.05 -8.28 20.60
C MET A 434 67.71 -9.29 21.57
N LYS A 435 67.91 -10.53 21.10
CA LYS A 435 69.01 -11.49 21.41
C LYS A 435 69.40 -11.76 22.88
N MET A 436 69.21 -13.01 23.31
CA MET A 436 70.30 -13.99 23.48
C MET A 436 69.76 -15.41 23.30
#